data_AF-A0A2M6YA42-F1
#
_entry.id   AF-A0A2M6YA42-F1
#
_cell.length_a   1.000
_cell.length_b   1.000
_cell.length_c   1.000
_cell.angle_alpha   90.00
_cell.angle_beta   90.00
_cell.angle_gamma   90.00
#
_symmetry.space_group_name_H-M   'P 1'
#
loop_
_entity.id
_entity.type
_entity.pdbx_description
1 polymer ?
#
loop_
_entity_poly.entity_id
_entity_poly.type
_entity_poly.pdbx_seq_one_letter_code
_entity_poly.pdbx_strand_id
1 'polypeptide(L)'
;QAKLDAKFTADKTTVKAGEKVQFTSQVAGGFPPYSYEWDFGDGNTSTSKAATHAYKTTGGYTVSLKVTDDRGNTDTETRSQYITVIPAWSASSVANGAWNGLATFGRVLANIFIWIGIFSPVWIVIGGIVYWRRRRKRKRSGTS
;
A
#
# COMPACT_ATOMS: atom_id res chain seq x y z
N GLN A 1 4.58 45.63 -13.38
CA GLN A 1 4.56 44.26 -13.94
C GLN A 1 3.68 43.40 -13.04
N ALA A 2 2.71 42.66 -13.57
CA ALA A 2 1.92 41.74 -12.75
C ALA A 2 2.81 40.54 -12.37
N LYS A 3 3.00 40.29 -11.08
CA LYS A 3 3.79 39.15 -10.59
C LYS A 3 3.09 37.84 -10.98
N LEU A 4 3.84 36.88 -11.51
CA LEU A 4 3.37 35.50 -11.73
C LEU A 4 3.44 34.73 -10.40
N ASP A 5 2.38 34.04 -10.03
CA ASP A 5 2.27 33.17 -8.85
C ASP A 5 1.72 31.82 -9.30
N ALA A 6 2.57 30.79 -9.27
CA ALA A 6 2.27 29.42 -9.65
C ALA A 6 2.13 28.56 -8.40
N LYS A 7 1.03 27.82 -8.32
CA LYS A 7 0.72 26.86 -7.25
C LYS A 7 0.17 25.59 -7.85
N PHE A 8 0.12 24.53 -7.05
CA PHE A 8 -0.57 23.32 -7.46
C PHE A 8 -1.20 22.54 -6.31
N THR A 9 -2.09 21.64 -6.69
CA THR A 9 -2.69 20.65 -5.81
C THR A 9 -2.66 19.27 -6.47
N ALA A 10 -2.62 18.23 -5.65
CA ALA A 10 -2.94 16.86 -6.05
C ALA A 10 -4.29 16.45 -5.47
N ASP A 11 -5.01 15.55 -6.15
CA ASP A 11 -6.24 14.93 -5.63
C ASP A 11 -5.96 14.01 -4.43
N LYS A 12 -4.77 13.41 -4.39
CA LYS A 12 -4.30 12.50 -3.34
C LYS A 12 -2.83 12.77 -3.03
N THR A 13 -2.47 12.67 -1.76
CA THR A 13 -1.08 12.75 -1.28
C THR A 13 -0.56 11.42 -0.76
N THR A 14 -1.42 10.41 -0.62
CA THR A 14 -1.02 9.03 -0.29
C THR A 14 -1.73 8.08 -1.23
N VAL A 15 -0.94 7.29 -1.97
CA VAL A 15 -1.45 6.37 -3.00
C VAL A 15 -0.71 5.04 -2.97
N LYS A 16 -1.34 4.00 -3.52
CA LYS A 16 -0.67 2.72 -3.73
C LYS A 16 0.23 2.78 -4.96
N ALA A 17 1.30 2.00 -4.95
CA ALA A 17 2.14 1.83 -6.13
C ALA A 17 1.28 1.45 -7.37
N GLY A 18 1.43 2.20 -8.46
CA GLY A 18 0.67 2.05 -9.69
C GLY A 18 -0.68 2.78 -9.74
N GLU A 19 -1.14 3.36 -8.63
CA GLU A 19 -2.34 4.19 -8.61
C GLU A 19 -2.06 5.57 -9.22
N LYS A 20 -3.03 6.10 -9.98
CA LYS A 20 -2.92 7.42 -10.63
C LYS A 20 -3.26 8.55 -9.65
N VAL A 21 -2.46 9.61 -9.72
CA VAL A 21 -2.63 10.90 -9.03
C VAL A 21 -2.87 11.98 -10.08
N GLN A 22 -3.86 12.83 -9.83
CA GLN A 22 -4.19 13.99 -10.66
C GLN A 22 -3.60 15.25 -10.05
N PHE A 23 -2.76 15.93 -10.81
CA PHE A 23 -2.17 17.22 -10.46
C PHE A 23 -2.83 18.34 -11.24
N THR A 24 -3.20 19.41 -10.53
CA THR A 24 -3.81 20.60 -11.12
C THR A 24 -2.97 21.83 -10.80
N SER A 25 -2.56 22.56 -11.84
CA SER A 25 -1.91 23.86 -11.69
C SER A 25 -2.91 24.97 -11.40
N GLN A 26 -2.49 25.93 -10.58
CA GLN A 26 -3.20 27.14 -10.22
C GLN A 26 -2.26 28.31 -10.49
N VAL A 27 -2.65 29.20 -11.39
CA VAL A 27 -1.83 30.35 -11.79
C VAL A 27 -2.59 31.63 -11.49
N ALA A 28 -1.94 32.57 -10.82
CA ALA A 28 -2.44 33.92 -10.59
C ALA A 28 -1.45 34.97 -11.08
N GLY A 29 -1.96 36.10 -11.57
CA GLY A 29 -1.14 37.15 -12.19
C GLY A 29 -0.49 36.71 -13.50
N GLY A 30 0.64 37.33 -13.87
CA GLY A 30 1.36 37.05 -15.12
C GLY A 30 0.62 37.47 -16.41
N PHE A 31 1.17 37.08 -17.56
CA PHE A 31 0.60 37.33 -18.89
C PHE A 31 0.38 36.03 -19.67
N PRO A 32 -0.87 35.60 -19.92
CA PRO A 32 -1.14 34.41 -20.71
C PRO A 32 -0.75 34.60 -22.20
N PRO A 33 -0.50 33.51 -22.95
CA PRO A 33 -0.60 32.09 -22.55
C PRO A 33 0.51 31.64 -21.58
N TYR A 34 0.26 30.51 -20.89
CA TYR A 34 1.22 29.90 -19.96
C TYR A 34 1.73 28.58 -20.51
N SER A 35 3.01 28.28 -20.28
CA SER A 35 3.59 26.95 -20.41
C SER A 35 3.87 26.33 -19.05
N TYR A 36 3.74 25.01 -18.97
CA TYR A 36 3.86 24.24 -17.74
C TYR A 36 4.98 23.22 -17.88
N GLU A 37 5.72 23.00 -16.81
CA GLU A 37 6.74 21.97 -16.70
C GLU A 37 6.62 21.32 -15.32
N TRP A 38 6.16 20.08 -15.30
CA TRP A 38 6.03 19.25 -14.11
C TRP A 38 7.24 18.33 -13.97
N ASP A 39 7.76 18.23 -12.76
CA ASP A 39 8.66 17.16 -12.33
C ASP A 39 8.00 16.43 -11.15
N PHE A 40 7.77 15.13 -11.30
CA PHE A 40 7.12 14.31 -10.29
C PHE A 40 8.09 13.74 -9.25
N GLY A 41 9.40 13.96 -9.41
CA GLY A 41 10.45 13.49 -8.51
C GLY A 41 10.88 12.04 -8.73
N ASP A 42 10.38 11.38 -9.78
CA ASP A 42 10.72 10.00 -10.16
C ASP A 42 11.39 9.90 -11.54
N GLY A 43 11.78 11.04 -12.11
CA GLY A 43 12.38 11.16 -13.44
C GLY A 43 11.36 11.34 -14.58
N ASN A 44 10.07 11.25 -14.31
CA ASN A 44 9.03 11.55 -15.29
C ASN A 44 8.57 13.01 -15.20
N THR A 45 8.18 13.57 -16.34
CA THR A 45 7.75 14.97 -16.47
C THR A 45 6.45 15.09 -17.27
N SER A 46 5.83 16.27 -17.22
CA SER A 46 4.66 16.60 -18.03
C SER A 46 4.62 18.09 -18.39
N THR A 47 3.98 18.44 -19.50
CA THR A 47 3.78 19.83 -19.94
C THR A 47 2.31 20.26 -19.95
N SER A 48 1.41 19.39 -19.50
CA SER A 48 -0.02 19.69 -19.43
C SER A 48 -0.36 20.59 -18.24
N LYS A 49 -1.35 21.47 -18.39
CA LYS A 49 -1.91 22.26 -17.28
C LYS A 49 -2.43 21.38 -16.14
N ALA A 50 -3.06 20.27 -16.49
CA ALA A 50 -3.52 19.23 -15.57
C ALA A 50 -2.89 17.91 -15.97
N ALA A 51 -2.10 17.32 -15.08
CA ALA A 51 -1.29 16.15 -15.38
C ALA A 51 -1.75 14.94 -14.56
N THR A 52 -1.65 13.77 -15.17
CA THR A 52 -1.93 12.48 -14.53
C THR A 52 -0.63 11.71 -14.42
N HIS A 53 -0.28 11.26 -13.22
CA HIS A 53 0.93 10.47 -13.01
C HIS A 53 0.70 9.26 -12.11
N ALA A 54 1.45 8.18 -12.32
CA ALA A 54 1.38 6.98 -11.48
C ALA A 54 2.78 6.53 -11.07
N TYR A 55 3.01 6.46 -9.76
CA TYR A 55 4.29 6.10 -9.19
C TYR A 55 4.43 4.58 -9.04
N LYS A 56 5.51 4.00 -9.58
CA LYS A 56 5.72 2.54 -9.56
C LYS A 56 6.40 2.04 -8.29
N THR A 57 7.22 2.87 -7.66
CA THR A 57 8.03 2.50 -6.51
C THR A 57 7.48 3.15 -5.25
N THR A 58 7.63 2.48 -4.12
CA THR A 58 7.24 3.04 -2.82
C THR A 58 8.25 4.07 -2.35
N GLY A 59 7.78 5.14 -1.71
CA GLY A 59 8.65 6.21 -1.23
C GLY A 59 7.92 7.55 -1.13
N GLY A 60 8.63 8.56 -0.66
CA GLY A 60 8.18 9.95 -0.69
C GLY A 60 8.73 10.66 -1.92
N TYR A 61 7.88 11.36 -2.66
CA TYR A 61 8.23 12.07 -3.87
C TYR A 61 8.08 13.58 -3.71
N THR A 62 9.11 14.31 -4.12
CA THR A 62 9.09 15.78 -4.22
C THR A 62 8.54 16.16 -5.58
N VAL A 63 7.51 16.99 -5.60
CA VAL A 63 6.86 17.43 -6.85
C VAL A 63 7.18 18.91 -7.09
N SER A 64 7.55 19.25 -8.32
CA SER A 64 7.81 20.62 -8.74
C SER A 64 6.95 20.99 -9.94
N LEU A 65 6.43 22.21 -9.93
CA LEU A 65 5.75 22.84 -11.05
C LEU A 65 6.45 24.15 -11.37
N LYS A 66 6.96 24.27 -12.58
CA LYS A 66 7.41 25.54 -13.15
C LYS A 66 6.40 26.02 -14.19
N VAL A 67 6.02 27.29 -14.09
CA VAL A 67 5.15 27.96 -15.05
C VAL A 67 5.90 29.12 -15.68
N THR A 68 5.80 29.25 -17.01
CA THR A 68 6.34 30.40 -17.75
C THR A 68 5.21 31.13 -18.45
N ASP A 69 5.22 32.47 -18.40
CA ASP A 69 4.26 33.33 -19.08
C ASP A 69 4.78 33.80 -20.46
N ASP A 70 3.93 34.45 -21.25
CA ASP A 70 4.25 34.90 -22.62
C ASP A 70 5.38 35.94 -22.68
N ARG A 71 5.66 36.61 -21.56
CA ARG A 71 6.75 37.59 -21.44
C ARG A 71 8.04 36.98 -20.89
N GLY A 72 8.07 35.67 -20.70
CA GLY A 72 9.22 34.94 -20.18
C GLY A 72 9.37 35.01 -18.66
N ASN A 73 8.37 35.49 -17.92
CA ASN A 73 8.41 35.41 -16.45
C ASN A 73 8.17 33.97 -16.02
N THR A 74 8.92 33.52 -15.04
CA THR A 74 8.81 32.17 -14.50
C THR A 74 8.52 32.19 -13.01
N ASP A 75 7.69 31.26 -12.56
CA ASP A 75 7.52 30.95 -11.15
C ASP A 75 7.52 29.44 -10.94
N THR A 76 8.12 29.00 -9.84
CA THR A 76 8.33 27.58 -9.53
C THR A 76 7.86 27.28 -8.12
N GLU A 77 6.89 26.39 -7.99
CA GLU A 77 6.46 25.83 -6.71
C GLU A 77 7.05 24.43 -6.55
N THR A 78 7.65 24.14 -5.40
CA THR A 78 8.20 22.81 -5.08
C THR A 78 7.68 22.34 -3.74
N ARG A 79 7.16 21.12 -3.68
CA ARG A 79 6.67 20.50 -2.45
C ARG A 79 7.44 19.22 -2.15
N SER A 80 8.26 19.28 -1.11
CA SER A 80 9.07 18.16 -0.63
C SER A 80 8.20 17.05 -0.03
N GLN A 81 8.49 15.80 -0.39
CA GLN A 81 7.74 14.61 0.09
C GLN A 81 6.21 14.76 0.00
N TYR A 82 5.72 15.40 -1.07
CA TYR A 82 4.31 15.72 -1.23
C TYR A 82 3.45 14.49 -1.48
N ILE A 83 3.98 13.51 -2.20
CA ILE A 83 3.30 12.23 -2.47
C ILE A 83 4.00 11.11 -1.71
N THR A 84 3.24 10.37 -0.91
CA THR A 84 3.69 9.14 -0.25
C THR A 84 3.11 7.93 -0.98
N VAL A 85 3.98 7.05 -1.45
CA VAL A 85 3.59 5.84 -2.17
C VAL A 85 3.80 4.62 -1.29
N ILE A 86 2.71 3.91 -1.03
CA ILE A 86 2.68 2.68 -0.23
C ILE A 86 2.59 1.43 -1.11
N PRO A 87 2.99 0.24 -0.61
CA PRO A 87 2.86 -0.99 -1.37
C PRO A 87 1.41 -1.24 -1.80
N ALA A 88 1.21 -1.65 -3.05
CA ALA A 88 -0.13 -1.98 -3.55
C ALA A 88 -0.72 -3.24 -2.89
N TRP A 89 0.14 -4.14 -2.42
CA TRP A 89 -0.22 -5.40 -1.77
C TRP A 89 0.58 -5.51 -0.46
N SER A 90 -0.11 -5.74 0.66
CA SER A 90 0.55 -6.13 1.90
C SER A 90 0.53 -7.66 2.00
N ALA A 91 1.70 -8.26 2.17
CA ALA A 91 1.83 -9.70 2.40
C ALA A 91 1.01 -10.16 3.62
N SER A 92 0.86 -9.29 4.62
CA SER A 92 0.03 -9.53 5.81
C SER A 92 -1.47 -9.65 5.47
N SER A 93 -1.97 -8.94 4.46
CA SER A 93 -3.37 -9.03 4.02
C SER A 93 -3.68 -10.36 3.33
N VAL A 94 -2.74 -10.86 2.52
CA VAL A 94 -2.85 -12.17 1.87
C VAL A 94 -2.77 -13.29 2.91
N ALA A 95 -1.85 -13.19 3.88
CA ALA A 95 -1.75 -14.16 4.97
C ALA A 95 -3.02 -14.20 5.82
N ASN A 96 -3.55 -13.04 6.25
CA ASN A 96 -4.79 -13.00 7.03
C ASN A 96 -6.00 -13.52 6.25
N GLY A 97 -6.09 -13.24 4.95
CA GLY A 97 -7.12 -13.80 4.07
C GLY A 97 -7.01 -15.33 3.94
N ALA A 98 -5.80 -15.85 3.76
CA ALA A 98 -5.54 -17.29 3.68
C ALA A 98 -5.86 -18.02 5.00
N TRP A 99 -5.47 -17.45 6.14
CA TRP A 99 -5.79 -18.00 7.46
C TRP A 99 -7.28 -17.93 7.79
N ASN A 100 -7.97 -16.84 7.45
CA ASN A 100 -9.43 -16.72 7.61
C ASN A 100 -10.17 -17.72 6.71
N GLY A 101 -9.70 -17.93 5.47
CA GLY A 101 -10.22 -18.97 4.58
C GLY A 101 -10.08 -20.36 5.19
N LEU A 102 -8.85 -20.76 5.57
CA LEU A 102 -8.57 -22.06 6.20
C LEU A 102 -9.33 -22.27 7.51
N ALA A 103 -9.43 -21.25 8.36
CA ALA A 103 -10.18 -21.31 9.61
C ALA A 103 -11.69 -21.46 9.37
N THR A 104 -12.23 -20.83 8.32
CA THR A 104 -13.64 -20.97 7.92
C THR A 104 -13.91 -22.38 7.38
N PHE A 105 -13.04 -22.92 6.53
CA PHE A 105 -13.12 -24.32 6.09
C PHE A 105 -13.02 -25.31 7.28
N GLY A 106 -12.13 -25.05 8.25
CA GLY A 106 -12.03 -25.85 9.47
C GLY A 106 -13.29 -25.80 10.36
N ARG A 107 -13.96 -24.64 10.45
CA ARG A 107 -15.22 -24.48 11.20
C ARG A 107 -16.41 -25.15 10.50
N VAL A 108 -16.45 -25.13 9.17
CA VAL A 108 -17.48 -25.83 8.38
C VAL A 108 -17.32 -27.35 8.49
N LEU A 109 -16.08 -27.86 8.44
CA LEU A 109 -15.81 -29.27 8.70
C LEU A 109 -16.20 -29.67 10.13
N ALA A 110 -15.85 -28.87 11.14
CA ALA A 110 -16.23 -29.15 12.53
C ALA A 110 -17.76 -29.25 12.72
N ASN A 111 -18.56 -28.39 12.06
CA ASN A 111 -20.03 -28.47 12.14
C ASN A 111 -20.63 -29.62 11.30
N ILE A 112 -20.02 -29.96 10.16
CA ILE A 112 -20.42 -31.11 9.34
C ILE A 112 -20.16 -32.42 10.11
N PHE A 113 -19.02 -32.58 10.78
CA PHE A 113 -18.67 -33.79 11.54
C PHE A 113 -19.51 -34.01 12.82
N ILE A 114 -20.12 -32.95 13.38
CA ILE A 114 -21.07 -33.07 14.51
C ILE A 114 -22.38 -33.74 14.07
N TRP A 115 -22.81 -33.59 12.81
CA TRP A 115 -24.06 -34.16 12.29
C TRP A 115 -23.91 -35.56 11.65
N ILE A 116 -22.70 -35.98 11.27
CA ILE A 116 -22.44 -37.34 10.70
C ILE A 116 -21.86 -38.34 11.71
N GLY A 117 -21.60 -37.94 12.95
CA GLY A 117 -21.17 -38.87 14.01
C GLY A 117 -19.81 -39.55 13.79
N ILE A 118 -18.93 -38.95 12.98
CA ILE A 118 -17.58 -39.49 12.74
C ILE A 118 -16.59 -38.69 13.59
N PHE A 119 -15.95 -39.38 14.55
CA PHE A 119 -14.96 -38.82 15.47
C PHE A 119 -13.86 -38.01 14.75
N SER A 120 -13.68 -36.77 15.17
CA SER A 120 -12.70 -35.83 14.60
C SER A 120 -11.23 -36.32 14.77
N PRO A 121 -10.37 -36.24 13.72
CA PRO A 121 -8.94 -36.58 13.80
C PRO A 121 -8.13 -35.69 14.76
N VAL A 122 -8.66 -34.55 15.20
CA VAL A 122 -7.96 -33.61 16.09
C VAL A 122 -7.68 -34.24 17.48
N TRP A 123 -8.47 -35.23 17.90
CA TRP A 123 -8.24 -35.95 19.15
C TRP A 123 -7.05 -36.93 19.09
N ILE A 124 -6.68 -37.44 17.91
CA ILE A 124 -5.57 -38.40 17.75
C ILE A 124 -4.22 -37.71 17.97
N VAL A 125 -4.09 -36.45 17.54
CA VAL A 125 -2.85 -35.69 17.68
C VAL A 125 -2.65 -35.22 19.12
N ILE A 126 -3.70 -34.72 19.78
CA ILE A 126 -3.64 -34.29 21.19
C ILE A 126 -3.45 -35.50 22.12
N GLY A 127 -4.14 -36.61 21.86
CA GLY A 127 -3.97 -37.87 22.58
C GLY A 127 -2.56 -38.45 22.40
N GLY A 128 -1.99 -38.39 21.20
CA GLY A 128 -0.63 -38.84 20.91
C GLY A 128 0.45 -38.04 21.66
N ILE A 129 0.31 -36.71 21.74
CA ILE A 129 1.23 -35.84 22.48
C ILE A 129 1.15 -36.11 23.99
N VAL A 130 -0.06 -36.28 24.55
CA VAL A 130 -0.26 -36.59 25.97
C VAL A 130 0.24 -38.01 26.32
N TYR A 131 -0.04 -39.00 25.47
CA TYR A 131 0.46 -40.37 25.62
C TYR A 131 1.99 -40.42 25.62
N TRP A 132 2.64 -39.69 24.70
CA TRP A 132 4.10 -39.62 24.65
C TRP A 132 4.71 -38.93 25.87
N ARG A 133 4.04 -37.90 26.42
CA ARG A 133 4.47 -37.20 27.64
C ARG A 133 4.32 -38.08 28.89
N ARG A 134 3.32 -38.97 28.96
CA ARG A 134 3.10 -39.90 30.08
C ARG A 134 4.06 -41.09 30.07
N ARG A 135 4.45 -41.57 28.88
CA ARG A 135 5.41 -42.70 28.71
C ARG A 135 6.84 -42.34 29.14
N ARG A 136 7.27 -41.09 28.95
CA ARG A 136 8.63 -40.65 29.35
C ARG A 136 8.88 -40.65 30.86
N LYS A 137 7.85 -40.56 31.71
CA LYS A 137 8.02 -40.62 33.18
C LYS A 137 8.20 -42.04 33.74
N ARG A 138 7.91 -43.10 32.97
CA ARG A 138 8.02 -44.50 33.46
C ARG A 138 9.39 -45.16 33.22
N LYS A 139 10.33 -44.50 32.54
CA LYS A 139 11.68 -45.06 32.27
C LYS A 139 12.78 -44.62 33.25
N ARG A 140 12.43 -44.11 34.44
CA ARG A 140 13.41 -43.68 35.47
C ARG A 140 13.24 -44.34 36.84
N SER A 141 12.45 -45.40 36.96
CA SER A 141 12.20 -46.09 38.23
C SER A 141 12.21 -47.61 38.06
N GLY A 142 13.26 -48.14 37.44
CA GLY A 142 13.35 -49.56 37.10
C GLY A 142 14.75 -50.01 36.70
N THR A 143 15.74 -49.71 37.53
CA THR A 143 17.01 -50.44 37.65
C THR A 143 17.45 -50.24 39.09
N SER A 144 17.68 -51.38 39.76
CA SER A 144 18.23 -51.60 41.10
C SER A 144 19.24 -50.56 41.57
#